data_AF-A0A645EA35-F1
#
_entry.id   AF-A0A645EA35-F1
#
_cell.length_a   1.000
_cell.length_b   1.000
_cell.length_c   1.000
_cell.angle_alpha   90.00
_cell.angle_beta   90.00
_cell.angle_gamma   90.00
#
_symmetry.space_group_name_H-M   'P 1'
#
loop_
_entity.id
_entity.type
_entity.pdbx_description
1 polymer ?
#
loop_
_entity_poly.entity_id
_entity_poly.type
_entity_poly.pdbx_seq_one_letter_code
_entity_poly.pdbx_strand_id
1 'polypeptide(L)'
;MKIFNPTIDIYDPDTGQFVVALALELPRSQEQKLLNYLNYGENFSDLFFLNAEITRAQEGYAPPTIERPSRRVGVLHLLAREDTGVDVPVDIQMLLTAQVRYINPNDPGHLGSVEYTDIVPKSVSRQI
;
A
#
# COMPACT_ATOMS: atom_id res chain seq x y z
N MET A 1 -17.74 -5.40 -7.63
CA MET A 1 -16.72 -4.39 -7.26
C MET A 1 -15.31 -4.83 -7.68
N LYS A 2 -14.48 -3.89 -8.16
CA LYS A 2 -13.07 -4.14 -8.59
C LYS A 2 -12.16 -2.99 -8.15
N ILE A 3 -10.89 -3.25 -7.86
CA ILE A 3 -9.89 -2.27 -7.43
C ILE A 3 -8.95 -1.89 -8.58
N PHE A 4 -8.62 -0.60 -8.67
CA PHE A 4 -7.71 -0.06 -9.67
C PHE A 4 -6.72 0.95 -9.08
N ASN A 5 -5.59 1.10 -9.79
CA ASN A 5 -4.56 2.11 -9.58
C ASN A 5 -4.14 2.29 -8.12
N PRO A 6 -3.75 1.21 -7.41
CA PRO A 6 -3.36 1.35 -6.02
C PRO A 6 -2.04 2.11 -5.93
N THR A 7 -2.05 3.17 -5.12
CA THR A 7 -0.83 3.87 -4.70
C THR A 7 -0.80 3.93 -3.19
N ILE A 8 0.38 4.05 -2.60
CA ILE A 8 0.51 4.20 -1.15
C ILE A 8 1.49 5.29 -0.81
N ASP A 9 1.05 6.21 0.05
CA ASP A 9 1.92 7.16 0.72
C ASP A 9 2.34 6.56 2.07
N ILE A 10 3.65 6.58 2.33
CA ILE A 10 4.27 6.03 3.53
C ILE A 10 4.85 7.16 4.36
N TYR A 11 4.58 7.11 5.66
CA TYR A 11 5.02 8.09 6.64
C TYR A 11 5.74 7.41 7.81
N ASP A 12 6.66 8.14 8.41
CA ASP A 12 7.33 7.76 9.63
C ASP A 12 6.33 7.83 10.82
N PRO A 13 6.19 6.77 11.62
CA PRO A 13 5.14 6.70 12.63
C PRO A 13 5.40 7.60 13.85
N ASP A 14 6.65 7.95 14.12
CA ASP A 14 7.03 8.73 15.30
C ASP A 14 7.01 10.23 14.99
N THR A 15 7.43 10.61 13.79
CA THR A 15 7.53 12.02 13.37
C THR A 15 6.36 12.49 12.49
N GLY A 16 5.63 11.56 11.88
CA GLY A 16 4.58 11.87 10.90
C GLY A 16 5.12 12.39 9.55
N GLN A 17 6.44 12.38 9.34
CA GLN A 17 7.05 12.87 8.11
C GLN A 17 6.82 11.90 6.95
N PHE A 18 6.58 12.46 5.76
CA PHE A 18 6.50 11.70 4.52
C PHE A 18 7.84 11.02 4.21
N VAL A 19 7.79 9.75 3.81
CA VAL A 19 8.96 8.93 3.49
C VAL A 19 9.01 8.61 2.00
N VAL A 20 7.96 8.01 1.47
CA VAL A 20 7.92 7.51 0.09
C VAL A 20 6.48 7.38 -0.41
N ALA A 21 6.27 7.57 -1.70
CA ALA A 21 5.04 7.27 -2.42
C ALA A 21 5.34 6.18 -3.45
N LEU A 22 4.50 5.16 -3.51
CA LEU A 22 4.65 4.03 -4.42
C LEU A 22 3.42 3.86 -5.30
N ALA A 23 3.60 3.59 -6.59
CA ALA A 23 2.58 2.97 -7.43
C ALA A 23 2.72 1.46 -7.33
N LEU A 24 1.60 0.74 -7.25
CA LEU A 24 1.58 -0.69 -6.92
C LEU A 24 0.80 -1.49 -7.95
N GLU A 25 1.22 -2.74 -8.19
CA GLU A 25 0.39 -3.74 -8.83
C GLU A 25 -0.22 -4.67 -7.78
N LEU A 26 -1.55 -4.82 -7.79
CA LEU A 26 -2.30 -5.58 -6.81
C LEU A 26 -2.72 -6.95 -7.39
N PRO A 27 -2.13 -8.06 -6.92
CA PRO A 27 -2.54 -9.39 -7.34
C PRO A 27 -4.00 -9.69 -6.97
N ARG A 28 -4.67 -10.52 -7.77
CA ARG A 28 -6.08 -10.88 -7.58
C ARG A 28 -6.41 -11.41 -6.17
N SER A 29 -5.53 -12.20 -5.57
CA SER A 29 -5.74 -12.72 -4.21
C SER A 29 -5.74 -11.61 -3.16
N GLN A 30 -4.96 -10.56 -3.37
CA GLN A 30 -4.82 -9.42 -2.47
C GLN A 30 -5.95 -8.42 -2.70
N GLU A 31 -6.38 -8.26 -3.96
CA GLU A 31 -7.61 -7.53 -4.30
C GLU A 31 -8.82 -8.10 -3.54
N GLN A 32 -8.99 -9.42 -3.51
CA GLN A 32 -10.11 -10.03 -2.78
C GLN A 32 -10.09 -9.70 -1.28
N LYS A 33 -8.91 -9.65 -0.64
CA LYS A 33 -8.79 -9.26 0.78
C LYS A 33 -9.28 -7.83 1.00
N LEU A 34 -8.83 -6.90 0.16
CA LEU A 34 -9.26 -5.51 0.24
C LEU A 34 -10.75 -5.35 -0.05
N LEU A 35 -11.30 -6.06 -1.03
CA LEU A 35 -12.73 -6.06 -1.32
C LEU A 35 -13.56 -6.61 -0.14
N ASN A 36 -13.10 -7.69 0.49
CA ASN A 36 -13.77 -8.25 1.67
C ASN A 36 -13.76 -7.27 2.84
N TYR A 37 -12.63 -6.61 3.07
CA TYR A 37 -12.53 -5.54 4.08
C TYR A 37 -13.50 -4.39 3.78
N LEU A 38 -13.51 -3.88 2.55
CA LEU A 38 -14.31 -2.73 2.16
C LEU A 38 -15.82 -3.02 2.18
N ASN A 39 -16.24 -4.24 1.84
CA ASN A 39 -17.65 -4.60 1.72
C ASN A 39 -18.24 -5.20 3.00
N TYR A 40 -17.44 -5.94 3.75
CA TYR A 40 -17.91 -6.75 4.88
C TYR A 40 -17.20 -6.46 6.19
N GLY A 41 -16.19 -5.58 6.19
CA GLY A 41 -15.40 -5.28 7.38
C GLY A 41 -14.49 -6.43 7.82
N GLU A 42 -14.21 -7.40 6.94
CA GLU A 42 -13.32 -8.51 7.25
C GLU A 42 -11.88 -8.01 7.49
N ASN A 43 -11.28 -8.42 8.59
CA ASN A 43 -9.90 -8.05 8.89
C ASN A 43 -8.91 -8.73 7.94
N PHE A 44 -7.81 -8.03 7.65
CA PHE A 44 -6.65 -8.56 6.96
C PHE A 44 -5.38 -8.14 7.71
N SER A 45 -4.42 -9.06 7.84
CA SER A 45 -3.17 -8.84 8.56
C SER A 45 -1.99 -8.56 7.65
N ASP A 46 -2.14 -8.84 6.36
CA ASP A 46 -1.08 -8.75 5.37
C ASP A 46 -1.61 -8.28 4.01
N LEU A 47 -0.75 -7.59 3.27
CA LEU A 47 -0.93 -7.25 1.86
C LEU A 47 0.39 -7.46 1.12
N PHE A 48 0.28 -7.93 -0.11
CA PHE A 48 1.43 -8.14 -0.98
C PHE A 48 1.19 -7.44 -2.32
N PHE A 49 2.17 -6.68 -2.77
CA PHE A 49 2.12 -5.94 -4.02
C PHE A 49 3.31 -6.29 -4.90
N LEU A 50 3.07 -6.34 -6.20
CA LEU A 50 4.07 -6.57 -7.22
C LEU A 50 4.49 -5.24 -7.85
N ASN A 51 5.66 -5.24 -8.50
CA ASN A 51 6.10 -4.18 -9.40
C ASN A 51 5.93 -2.77 -8.81
N ALA A 52 6.33 -2.59 -7.55
CA ALA A 52 6.14 -1.33 -6.86
C ALA A 52 7.15 -0.30 -7.37
N GLU A 53 6.64 0.84 -7.84
CA GLU A 53 7.44 1.90 -8.43
C GLU A 53 7.47 3.11 -7.49
N ILE A 54 8.67 3.58 -7.17
CA ILE A 54 8.86 4.81 -6.38
C ILE A 54 8.51 6.01 -7.26
N THR A 55 7.36 6.64 -6.97
CA THR A 55 6.92 7.85 -7.69
C THR A 55 7.44 9.13 -7.04
N ARG A 56 7.70 9.08 -5.72
CA ARG A 56 8.29 10.18 -4.95
C ARG A 56 8.95 9.62 -3.69
N ALA A 57 10.11 10.15 -3.30
CA ALA A 57 10.77 9.78 -2.05
C ALA A 57 11.42 10.99 -1.39
N GLN A 58 11.57 10.95 -0.07
CA GLN A 58 12.42 11.90 0.65
C GLN A 58 13.91 11.70 0.28
N GLU A 59 14.72 12.75 0.46
CA GLU A 59 16.16 12.66 0.24
C GLU A 59 16.79 11.60 1.16
N GLY A 60 17.67 10.76 0.62
CA GLY A 60 18.32 9.69 1.37
C GLY A 60 17.41 8.50 1.72
N TYR A 61 16.21 8.41 1.14
CA TYR A 61 15.35 7.25 1.32
C TYR A 61 16.06 5.95 0.91
N ALA A 62 16.02 4.97 1.81
CA ALA A 62 16.43 3.60 1.56
C ALA A 62 15.24 2.67 1.82
N PRO A 63 14.85 1.81 0.87
CA PRO A 63 13.74 0.89 1.08
C PRO A 63 14.01 -0.09 2.24
N PRO A 64 12.98 -0.44 3.04
CA PRO A 64 13.14 -1.42 4.10
C PRO A 64 13.39 -2.80 3.49
N THR A 65 14.46 -3.47 3.89
CA THR A 65 14.81 -4.81 3.36
C THR A 65 14.21 -5.91 4.21
N ILE A 66 14.32 -7.16 3.76
CA ILE A 66 13.86 -8.35 4.51
C ILE A 66 14.57 -8.44 5.88
N GLU A 67 15.85 -8.07 5.94
CA GLU A 67 16.65 -8.11 7.17
C GLU A 67 16.37 -6.92 8.09
N ARG A 68 15.76 -5.86 7.55
CA ARG A 68 15.49 -4.59 8.25
C ARG A 68 14.07 -4.10 7.90
N PRO A 69 13.02 -4.84 8.29
CA PRO A 69 11.66 -4.38 8.10
C PRO A 69 11.44 -3.11 8.91
N SER A 70 10.52 -2.25 8.46
CA SER A 70 10.30 -0.95 9.09
C SER A 70 8.83 -0.71 9.35
N ARG A 71 8.51 -0.28 10.57
CA ARG A 71 7.15 0.12 10.95
C ARG A 71 6.82 1.47 10.32
N ARG A 72 5.65 1.57 9.70
CA ARG A 72 5.18 2.77 8.98
C ARG A 72 3.71 3.05 9.22
N VAL A 73 3.33 4.29 8.97
CA VAL A 73 1.95 4.66 8.67
C VAL A 73 1.81 4.63 7.14
N GLY A 74 0.88 3.85 6.63
CA GLY A 74 0.54 3.83 5.21
C GLY A 74 -0.83 4.45 4.96
N VAL A 75 -0.95 5.22 3.88
CA VAL A 75 -2.24 5.65 3.32
C VAL A 75 -2.35 5.03 1.94
N LEU A 76 -3.12 3.95 1.83
CA LEU A 76 -3.37 3.26 0.57
C LEU A 76 -4.51 3.95 -0.15
N HIS A 77 -4.21 4.55 -1.30
CA HIS A 77 -5.17 5.16 -2.21
C HIS A 77 -5.54 4.16 -3.29
N LEU A 78 -6.82 4.01 -3.58
CA LEU A 78 -7.30 3.13 -4.64
C LEU A 78 -8.63 3.61 -5.22
N LEU A 79 -8.95 3.14 -6.42
CA LEU A 79 -10.29 3.32 -7.00
C LEU A 79 -11.05 2.00 -6.86
N ALA A 80 -12.22 2.05 -6.23
CA ALA A 80 -13.17 0.93 -6.16
C ALA A 80 -14.30 1.16 -7.15
N ARG A 81 -14.39 0.33 -8.20
CA ARG A 81 -15.49 0.37 -9.16
C ARG A 81 -16.69 -0.40 -8.62
N GLU A 82 -17.78 0.30 -8.37
CA GLU A 82 -19.05 -0.31 -7.97
C GLU A 82 -19.72 -1.03 -9.15
N ASP A 83 -20.72 -1.86 -8.85
CA ASP A 83 -21.44 -2.62 -9.89
C ASP A 83 -22.27 -1.70 -10.81
N THR A 84 -22.54 -0.47 -10.37
CA THR A 84 -23.11 0.63 -11.16
C THR A 84 -22.14 1.18 -12.22
N GLY A 85 -20.86 0.80 -12.17
CA GLY A 85 -19.80 1.29 -13.04
C GLY A 85 -19.13 2.58 -12.54
N VAL A 86 -19.57 3.14 -11.42
CA VAL A 86 -18.97 4.33 -10.81
C VAL A 86 -17.64 3.97 -10.14
N ASP A 87 -16.60 4.76 -10.41
CA ASP A 87 -15.31 4.67 -9.73
C ASP A 87 -15.34 5.55 -8.48
N VAL A 88 -15.23 4.92 -7.31
CA VAL A 88 -15.21 5.60 -6.01
C VAL A 88 -13.78 5.61 -5.46
N PRO A 89 -13.17 6.79 -5.26
CA PRO A 89 -11.88 6.88 -4.57
C PRO A 89 -12.00 6.46 -3.11
N VAL A 90 -11.06 5.61 -2.68
CA VAL A 90 -10.98 5.10 -1.32
C VAL A 90 -9.57 5.29 -0.78
N ASP A 91 -9.48 5.85 0.42
CA ASP A 91 -8.23 5.91 1.17
C ASP A 91 -8.35 5.02 2.40
N ILE A 92 -7.34 4.17 2.62
CA ILE A 92 -7.23 3.31 3.81
C ILE A 92 -5.97 3.72 4.55
N GLN A 93 -6.13 4.34 5.72
CA GLN A 93 -5.01 4.62 6.62
C GLN A 93 -4.76 3.41 7.51
N MET A 94 -3.50 2.99 7.62
CA MET A 94 -3.11 1.82 8.39
C MET A 94 -1.74 2.00 9.05
N LEU A 95 -1.55 1.36 10.20
CA LEU A 95 -0.21 1.02 10.67
C LEU A 95 0.19 -0.30 10.05
N LEU A 96 1.45 -0.42 9.63
CA LEU A 96 1.97 -1.63 8.99
C LEU A 96 3.47 -1.79 9.26
N THR A 97 3.97 -2.99 9.04
CA THR A 97 5.39 -3.29 8.89
C THR A 97 5.67 -3.47 7.41
N ALA A 98 6.55 -2.64 6.83
CA ALA A 98 6.92 -2.69 5.43
C ALA A 98 8.23 -3.44 5.22
N GLN A 99 8.25 -4.30 4.19
CA GLN A 99 9.44 -4.98 3.73
C GLN A 99 9.44 -5.11 2.21
N VAL A 100 10.59 -4.83 1.58
CA VAL A 100 10.83 -5.05 0.16
C VAL A 100 11.53 -6.39 -0.01
N ARG A 101 10.95 -7.29 -0.82
CA ARG A 101 11.53 -8.61 -1.06
C ARG A 101 12.57 -8.63 -2.16
N TYR A 102 12.49 -7.69 -3.09
CA TYR A 102 13.44 -7.57 -4.20
C TYR A 102 13.58 -6.12 -4.63
N ILE A 103 14.83 -5.66 -4.76
CA ILE A 103 15.19 -4.36 -5.33
C ILE A 103 16.03 -4.66 -6.56
N ASN A 104 15.69 -4.05 -7.70
CA ASN A 104 16.54 -4.14 -8.88
C ASN A 104 17.78 -3.24 -8.68
N PRO A 105 19.01 -3.78 -8.62
CA PRO A 105 20.20 -2.97 -8.39
C PRO A 105 20.49 -1.98 -9.53
N ASN A 106 19.98 -2.23 -10.74
CA ASN A 106 20.13 -1.34 -11.89
C ASN A 106 19.01 -0.31 -12.01
N ASP A 107 17.92 -0.48 -11.24
CA ASP A 107 16.79 0.43 -11.18
C ASP A 107 16.26 0.51 -9.74
N PRO A 108 16.93 1.29 -8.86
CA PRO A 108 16.54 1.40 -7.46
C PRO A 108 15.15 2.00 -7.24
N GLY A 109 14.57 2.64 -8.27
CA GLY A 109 13.19 3.13 -8.27
C GLY A 109 12.16 2.01 -8.43
N HIS A 110 12.58 0.84 -8.91
CA HIS A 110 11.72 -0.31 -9.13
C HIS A 110 11.96 -1.42 -8.09
N LEU A 111 10.93 -1.65 -7.29
CA LEU A 111 10.88 -2.68 -6.27
C LEU A 111 10.07 -3.86 -6.82
N GLY A 112 10.67 -5.04 -6.97
CA GLY A 112 9.98 -6.17 -7.60
C GLY A 112 8.75 -6.62 -6.81
N SER A 113 8.80 -6.54 -5.48
CA SER A 113 7.62 -6.68 -4.64
C SER A 113 7.80 -6.06 -3.26
N VAL A 114 6.67 -5.62 -2.69
CA VAL A 114 6.58 -5.08 -1.34
C VAL A 114 5.52 -5.87 -0.59
N GLU A 115 5.84 -6.20 0.66
CA GLU A 115 4.91 -6.83 1.58
C GLU A 115 4.70 -5.92 2.78
N TYR A 116 3.43 -5.85 3.19
CA TYR A 116 3.00 -5.18 4.38
C TYR A 116 2.41 -6.22 5.32
N THR A 117 2.93 -6.29 6.54
CA THR A 117 2.46 -7.20 7.60
C THR A 117 2.06 -6.40 8.83
N ASP A 118 1.55 -7.09 9.85
CA ASP A 118 1.10 -6.50 11.12
C ASP A 118 0.12 -5.34 10.91
N ILE A 119 -0.72 -5.47 9.88
CA ILE A 119 -1.59 -4.38 9.44
C ILE A 119 -2.66 -4.14 10.50
N VAL A 120 -2.78 -2.87 10.91
CA VAL A 120 -3.85 -2.37 11.76
C VAL A 120 -4.51 -1.20 11.04
N PRO A 121 -5.67 -1.43 10.37
CA PRO A 121 -6.43 -0.35 9.77
C PRO A 121 -6.85 0.67 10.84
N LYS A 122 -6.78 1.95 10.50
CA LYS A 122 -7.11 3.08 11.39
C LYS A 122 -8.34 3.83 10.94
N SER A 123 -8.45 4.08 9.64
CA SER A 123 -9.59 4.76 9.05
C SER A 123 -9.75 4.37 7.59
N VAL A 124 -10.97 4.51 7.10
CA VAL A 124 -11.32 4.37 5.69
C VAL A 124 -12.16 5.58 5.32
N SER A 125 -11.77 6.29 4.27
CA SER A 125 -12.57 7.36 3.66
C SER A 125 -12.97 6.97 2.25
N ARG A 126 -14.23 7.25 1.89
CA ARG A 126 -14.73 7.16 0.53
C ARG A 126 -15.07 8.58 0.08
N GLN A 127 -14.47 9.04 -1.00
CA GLN A 127 -14.79 10.35 -1.55
C GLN A 127 -15.98 10.17 -2.51
N ILE A 128 -17.09 10.86 -2.21
CA ILE A 128 -18.35 10.79 -2.96
C ILE A 128 -18.51 12.10 -3.74
#